data_AF-A0A0B3AI31-F1
#
_entry.id   AF-A0A0B3AI31-F1
#
_cell.length_a   1.000
_cell.length_b   1.000
_cell.length_c   1.000
_cell.angle_alpha   90.00
_cell.angle_beta   90.00
_cell.angle_gamma   90.00
#
_symmetry.space_group_name_H-M   'P 1'
#
loop_
_entity.id
_entity.type
_entity.pdbx_description
1 polymer ?
#
loop_
_entity_poly.entity_id
_entity_poly.type
_entity_poly.pdbx_seq_one_letter_code
_entity_poly.pdbx_strand_id
1 'polypeptide(L)'
;MKDKQKVKEKKRKTGRPKGTKNKLPFTTFTQALDYAKKFWKEAQGSDMSFDDIVQYTGFHEKKVVRILNALRDAYKLVEKTDSGEWILTNIGKGVAVNNSESLKEMFISNSMFKELHTHFGNRNVTESVIQNYVKKHFKGVNSKEATKRYFEGLQIIKTQGKVTYHDKPIIEPSKDIALHLFQLKYALHPASHNEIETLAETVAEKLNATNDESLKLLSEFILEKKGQKDELIGLVNRVMKKLSLESPEKHRPETEKKKHHPESKESDDVNE
;
A
#
# COMPACT_ATOMS: atom_id res chain seq x y z
N MET A 1 47.78 -46.53 33.46
CA MET A 1 46.63 -45.70 33.91
C MET A 1 46.84 -44.27 33.48
N LYS A 2 45.75 -43.58 33.12
CA LYS A 2 45.62 -42.18 32.64
C LYS A 2 45.94 -41.97 31.16
N ASP A 3 45.18 -41.22 30.38
CA ASP A 3 43.74 -40.96 30.33
C ASP A 3 43.49 -40.35 28.94
N LYS A 4 42.58 -40.92 28.15
CA LYS A 4 42.23 -40.40 26.82
C LYS A 4 41.29 -39.20 27.00
N GLN A 5 41.82 -37.98 27.01
CA GLN A 5 40.98 -36.78 26.90
C GLN A 5 40.51 -36.59 25.45
N LYS A 6 39.31 -37.11 25.16
CA LYS A 6 38.51 -36.70 24.01
C LYS A 6 37.98 -35.28 24.25
N VAL A 7 38.54 -34.30 23.55
CA VAL A 7 37.96 -32.96 23.42
C VAL A 7 36.63 -33.09 22.65
N LYS A 8 35.50 -33.01 23.36
CA LYS A 8 34.17 -32.86 22.74
C LYS A 8 34.03 -31.41 22.27
N GLU A 9 34.26 -31.17 20.98
CA GLU A 9 33.86 -29.93 20.33
C GLU A 9 32.36 -29.67 20.55
N LYS A 10 32.05 -28.61 21.32
CA LYS A 10 30.68 -28.11 21.47
C LYS A 10 30.24 -27.56 20.12
N LYS A 11 29.43 -28.33 19.38
CA LYS A 11 28.68 -27.85 18.22
C LYS A 11 27.97 -26.55 18.60
N ARG A 12 28.41 -25.44 18.01
CA ARG A 12 27.74 -24.14 18.10
C ARG A 12 26.29 -24.34 17.65
N LYS A 13 25.34 -24.18 18.57
CA LYS A 13 23.92 -24.11 18.22
C LYS A 13 23.79 -22.93 17.26
N THR A 14 23.55 -23.22 15.99
CA THR A 14 23.15 -22.25 14.98
C THR A 14 21.99 -21.44 15.55
N GLY A 15 22.25 -20.16 15.83
CA GLY A 15 21.24 -19.23 16.31
C GLY A 15 20.04 -19.27 15.38
N ARG A 16 18.84 -19.26 15.98
CA ARG A 16 17.57 -19.15 15.27
C ARG A 16 17.68 -18.05 14.21
N PRO A 17 17.26 -18.27 12.95
CA PRO A 17 17.33 -17.26 11.92
C PRO A 17 16.68 -15.98 12.45
N LYS A 18 17.41 -14.86 12.43
CA LYS A 18 16.83 -13.54 12.72
C LYS A 18 15.66 -13.38 11.76
N GLY A 19 14.44 -13.41 12.31
CA GLY A 19 13.21 -13.37 11.52
C GLY A 19 13.26 -12.20 10.54
N THR A 20 12.75 -12.44 9.34
CA THR A 20 12.64 -11.47 8.26
C THR A 20 12.21 -10.09 8.78
N LYS A 21 12.98 -9.06 8.41
CA LYS A 21 12.80 -7.64 8.79
C LYS A 21 11.46 -7.03 8.32
N ASN A 22 10.63 -7.79 7.60
CA ASN A 22 9.37 -7.35 6.99
C ASN A 22 8.16 -7.94 7.74
N LYS A 23 8.06 -7.68 9.04
CA LYS A 23 6.85 -8.05 9.80
C LYS A 23 5.93 -6.84 9.95
N LEU A 24 4.64 -7.14 10.03
CA LEU A 24 3.66 -6.18 10.49
C LEU A 24 4.05 -5.72 11.90
N PRO A 25 4.22 -4.41 12.14
CA PRO A 25 4.59 -3.92 13.46
C PRO A 25 3.51 -4.27 14.49
N PHE A 26 3.90 -4.51 15.74
CA PHE A 26 2.92 -4.79 16.79
C PHE A 26 2.00 -3.59 17.01
N THR A 27 2.62 -2.41 17.18
CA THR A 27 1.93 -1.12 17.26
C THR A 27 1.33 -0.78 15.90
N THR A 28 0.07 -0.35 15.87
CA THR A 28 -0.58 0.12 14.63
C THR A 28 -0.14 1.55 14.28
N PHE A 29 -0.46 1.99 13.05
CA PHE A 29 -0.17 3.36 12.62
C PHE A 29 -0.86 4.40 13.53
N THR A 30 -2.14 4.19 13.83
CA THR A 30 -2.93 5.03 14.76
C THR A 30 -2.33 5.06 16.16
N GLN A 31 -1.95 3.91 16.71
CA GLN A 31 -1.31 3.85 18.03
C GLN A 31 0.03 4.59 18.04
N ALA A 32 0.83 4.44 16.99
CA ALA A 32 2.13 5.10 16.90
C ALA A 32 1.98 6.63 16.80
N LEU A 33 0.98 7.11 16.06
CA LEU A 33 0.59 8.51 16.01
C LEU A 33 0.16 9.04 17.39
N ASP A 34 -0.72 8.31 18.09
CA ASP A 34 -1.18 8.70 19.42
C ASP A 34 -0.03 8.75 20.43
N TYR A 35 0.90 7.79 20.36
CA TYR A 35 2.08 7.78 21.21
C TYR A 35 3.01 8.94 20.89
N ALA A 36 3.26 9.26 19.61
CA ALA A 36 4.07 10.43 19.24
C ALA A 36 3.45 11.75 19.74
N LYS A 37 2.13 11.90 19.64
CA LYS A 37 1.41 13.07 20.16
C LYS A 37 1.50 13.19 21.68
N LYS A 38 1.30 12.08 22.39
CA LYS A 38 1.47 12.06 23.86
C LYS A 38 2.91 12.40 24.25
N PHE A 39 3.88 11.80 23.59
CA PHE A 39 5.30 12.07 23.81
C PHE A 39 5.62 13.55 23.60
N TRP A 40 5.13 14.15 22.51
CA TRP A 40 5.36 15.58 22.21
C TRP A 40 4.72 16.52 23.24
N LYS A 41 3.50 16.21 23.69
CA LYS A 41 2.79 17.02 24.68
C LYS A 41 3.53 17.07 26.03
N GLU A 42 4.01 15.92 26.49
CA GLU A 42 4.67 15.82 27.80
C GLU A 42 6.14 16.25 27.74
N ALA A 43 6.86 15.90 26.67
CA ALA A 43 8.26 16.29 26.50
C ALA A 43 8.44 17.79 26.19
N GLN A 44 7.43 18.46 25.63
CA GLN A 44 7.56 19.83 25.09
C GLN A 44 8.77 20.02 24.15
N GLY A 45 9.23 18.95 23.51
CA GLY A 45 10.41 18.95 22.65
C GLY A 45 11.76 18.70 23.33
N SER A 46 11.78 18.36 24.62
CA SER A 46 12.97 17.98 25.40
C SER A 46 13.21 16.47 25.44
N ASP A 47 14.39 16.08 25.90
CA ASP A 47 14.82 14.69 26.04
C ASP A 47 14.11 14.04 27.23
N MET A 48 13.64 12.80 27.07
CA MET A 48 12.97 12.07 28.15
C MET A 48 13.72 10.81 28.53
N SER A 49 13.92 10.61 29.83
CA SER A 49 14.45 9.34 30.34
C SER A 49 13.42 8.22 30.16
N PHE A 50 13.88 6.97 30.19
CA PHE A 50 12.98 5.82 30.13
C PHE A 50 11.99 5.79 31.32
N ASP A 51 12.45 6.16 32.51
CA ASP A 51 11.65 6.15 33.74
C ASP A 51 10.53 7.20 33.68
N ASP A 52 10.84 8.39 33.15
CA ASP A 52 9.84 9.44 32.90
C ASP A 52 8.75 8.92 31.95
N ILE A 53 9.12 8.26 30.86
CA ILE A 53 8.16 7.69 29.90
C ILE A 53 7.29 6.61 30.56
N VAL A 54 7.87 5.76 31.41
CA VAL A 54 7.13 4.74 32.16
C VAL A 54 6.10 5.40 33.08
N GLN A 55 6.52 6.42 33.83
CA GLN A 55 5.66 7.18 34.73
C GLN A 55 4.53 7.89 33.98
N TYR A 56 4.84 8.59 32.89
CA TYR A 56 3.86 9.35 32.10
C TYR A 56 2.87 8.47 31.35
N THR A 57 3.33 7.35 30.80
CA THR A 57 2.44 6.45 30.05
C THR A 57 1.59 5.57 30.95
N GLY A 58 1.97 5.40 32.22
CA GLY A 58 1.32 4.48 33.17
C GLY A 58 1.41 3.01 32.72
N PHE A 59 2.28 2.70 31.76
CA PHE A 59 2.46 1.35 31.24
C PHE A 59 3.58 0.65 31.96
N HIS A 60 3.44 -0.66 32.14
CA HIS A 60 4.54 -1.50 32.62
C HIS A 60 5.76 -1.35 31.69
N GLU A 61 6.96 -1.22 32.28
CA GLU A 61 8.25 -1.10 31.58
C GLU A 61 8.39 -2.00 30.34
N LYS A 62 8.06 -3.29 30.44
CA LYS A 62 8.14 -4.24 29.31
C LYS A 62 7.29 -3.81 28.12
N LYS A 63 6.14 -3.17 28.36
CA LYS A 63 5.28 -2.62 27.32
C LYS A 63 5.87 -1.33 26.74
N VAL A 64 6.44 -0.47 27.58
CA VAL A 64 7.13 0.76 27.13
C VAL A 64 8.31 0.43 26.22
N VAL A 65 9.14 -0.54 26.59
CA VAL A 65 10.24 -1.04 25.73
C VAL A 65 9.72 -1.50 24.36
N ARG A 66 8.60 -2.22 24.33
CA ARG A 66 7.99 -2.67 23.06
C ARG A 66 7.47 -1.52 22.22
N ILE A 67 6.83 -0.53 22.86
CA ILE A 67 6.33 0.66 22.18
C ILE A 67 7.49 1.47 21.60
N LEU A 68 8.50 1.82 22.40
CA LEU A 68 9.64 2.63 21.96
C LEU A 68 10.42 1.95 20.83
N ASN A 69 10.65 0.64 20.92
CA ASN A 69 11.26 -0.11 19.83
C ASN A 69 10.41 -0.08 18.55
N ALA A 70 9.08 -0.18 18.66
CA ALA A 70 8.20 -0.07 17.49
C ALA A 70 8.23 1.35 16.89
N LEU A 71 8.16 2.38 17.73
CA LEU A 71 8.23 3.78 17.30
C LEU A 71 9.56 4.10 16.61
N ARG A 72 10.68 3.57 17.11
CA ARG A 72 12.01 3.74 16.50
C ARG A 72 12.15 2.92 15.20
N ASP A 73 11.95 1.61 15.30
CA ASP A 73 12.39 0.68 14.24
C ASP A 73 11.38 0.58 13.10
N ALA A 74 10.08 0.65 13.38
CA ALA A 74 9.03 0.52 12.36
C ALA A 74 8.56 1.87 11.80
N TYR A 75 8.61 2.93 12.61
CA TYR A 75 8.01 4.21 12.27
C TYR A 75 8.99 5.39 12.22
N LYS A 76 10.23 5.22 12.73
CA LYS A 76 11.26 6.27 12.84
C LYS A 76 10.80 7.54 13.56
N LEU A 77 9.90 7.42 14.54
CA LEU A 77 9.32 8.56 15.25
C LEU A 77 10.18 9.01 16.43
N VAL A 78 10.89 8.08 17.05
CA VAL A 78 11.77 8.34 18.19
C VAL A 78 13.15 7.76 17.94
N GLU A 79 14.15 8.34 18.59
CA GLU A 79 15.51 7.81 18.63
C GLU A 79 16.08 7.91 20.05
N LYS A 80 17.16 7.15 20.28
CA LYS A 80 17.86 7.15 21.55
C LYS A 80 19.14 7.95 21.39
N THR A 81 19.37 8.94 22.24
CA THR A 81 20.57 9.78 22.25
C THR A 81 21.77 9.00 22.78
N ASP A 82 22.97 9.57 22.65
CA ASP A 82 24.20 9.00 23.21
C ASP A 82 24.19 8.98 24.75
N SER A 83 23.47 9.92 25.39
CA SER A 83 23.21 9.92 26.84
C SER A 83 22.24 8.81 27.27
N GLY A 84 21.55 8.19 26.31
CA GLY A 84 20.61 7.11 26.53
C GLY A 84 19.17 7.56 26.77
N GLU A 85 18.87 8.84 26.56
CA GLU A 85 17.53 9.42 26.61
C GLU A 85 16.80 9.23 25.28
N TRP A 86 15.49 9.43 25.29
CA TRP A 86 14.64 9.30 24.12
C TRP A 86 14.15 10.65 23.64
N ILE A 87 14.28 10.87 22.34
CA ILE A 87 13.84 12.10 21.67
C ILE A 87 12.92 11.78 20.50
N LEU A 88 12.05 12.73 20.14
CA LEU A 88 11.31 12.68 18.88
C LEU A 88 12.24 13.10 17.73
N THR A 89 12.27 12.27 16.69
CA THR A 89 12.93 12.62 15.41
C THR A 89 12.17 13.74 14.72
N ASN A 90 12.73 14.35 13.67
CA ASN A 90 12.00 15.34 12.85
C ASN A 90 10.67 14.79 12.31
N ILE A 91 10.63 13.51 11.92
CA ILE A 91 9.40 12.81 11.52
C ILE A 91 8.42 12.77 12.70
N GLY A 92 8.89 12.37 13.88
CA GLY A 92 8.08 12.32 15.11
C GLY A 92 7.45 13.66 15.47
N LYS A 93 8.24 14.75 15.39
CA LYS A 93 7.77 16.12 15.65
C LYS A 93 6.70 16.54 14.64
N GLY A 94 6.93 16.30 13.34
CA GLY A 94 5.96 16.60 12.29
C GLY A 94 4.67 15.79 12.41
N VAL A 95 4.77 14.51 12.74
CA VAL A 95 3.62 13.62 13.00
C VAL A 95 2.80 14.11 14.20
N ALA A 96 3.45 14.57 15.28
CA ALA A 96 2.76 15.09 16.46
C ALA A 96 1.88 16.31 16.14
N VAL A 97 2.26 17.12 15.14
CA VAL A 97 1.48 18.28 14.66
C VAL A 97 0.63 18.00 13.42
N ASN A 98 0.49 16.73 13.02
CA ASN A 98 -0.25 16.27 11.83
C ASN A 98 0.28 16.85 10.49
N ASN A 99 1.58 17.02 10.37
CA ASN A 99 2.21 17.35 9.09
C ASN A 99 2.02 16.18 8.09
N SER A 100 1.44 16.47 6.92
CA SER A 100 1.10 15.47 5.90
C SER A 100 2.33 14.71 5.37
N GLU A 101 3.44 15.42 5.15
CA GLU A 101 4.67 14.83 4.65
C GLU A 101 5.30 13.91 5.70
N SER A 102 5.34 14.33 6.96
CA SER A 102 5.82 13.48 8.05
C SER A 102 4.92 12.26 8.30
N LEU A 103 3.59 12.39 8.15
CA LEU A 103 2.66 11.25 8.22
C LEU A 103 2.93 10.25 7.09
N LYS A 104 3.22 10.74 5.87
CA LYS A 104 3.60 9.90 4.74
C LYS A 104 4.94 9.22 4.97
N GLU A 105 5.94 9.94 5.46
CA GLU A 105 7.26 9.40 5.80
C GLU A 105 7.19 8.33 6.90
N MET A 106 6.38 8.56 7.94
CA MET A 106 6.08 7.57 8.97
C MET A 106 5.42 6.32 8.41
N PHE A 107 4.55 6.45 7.41
CA PHE A 107 3.86 5.31 6.82
C PHE A 107 4.81 4.44 5.99
N ILE A 108 5.64 5.08 5.17
CA ILE A 108 6.58 4.40 4.27
C ILE A 108 7.94 4.08 4.93
N SER A 109 8.14 4.37 6.21
CA SER A 109 9.36 3.97 6.92
C SER A 109 9.39 2.48 7.23
N ASN A 110 8.22 1.83 7.29
CA ASN A 110 8.11 0.38 7.26
C ASN A 110 8.32 -0.15 5.83
N SER A 111 9.23 -1.10 5.64
CA SER A 111 9.57 -1.65 4.32
C SER A 111 8.39 -2.29 3.57
N MET A 112 7.49 -2.97 4.28
CA MET A 112 6.31 -3.59 3.67
C MET A 112 5.33 -2.52 3.18
N PHE A 113 5.01 -1.53 4.02
CA PHE A 113 4.12 -0.43 3.62
C PHE A 113 4.75 0.46 2.54
N LYS A 114 6.07 0.65 2.57
CA LYS A 114 6.82 1.30 1.48
C LYS A 114 6.61 0.58 0.15
N GLU A 115 6.83 -0.74 0.14
CA GLU A 115 6.67 -1.55 -1.06
C GLU A 115 5.21 -1.51 -1.57
N LEU A 116 4.24 -1.70 -0.67
CA LEU A 116 2.83 -1.58 -1.02
C LEU A 116 2.48 -0.20 -1.57
N HIS A 117 2.99 0.88 -0.96
CA HIS A 117 2.78 2.25 -1.43
C HIS A 117 3.44 2.50 -2.79
N THR A 118 4.63 1.95 -3.04
CA THR A 118 5.28 2.05 -4.36
C THR A 118 4.48 1.32 -5.44
N HIS A 119 3.91 0.15 -5.13
CA HIS A 119 3.14 -0.64 -6.09
C HIS A 119 1.70 -0.13 -6.30
N PHE A 120 1.07 0.40 -5.26
CA PHE A 120 -0.37 0.64 -5.23
C PHE A 120 -0.79 2.05 -4.76
N GLY A 121 0.12 2.87 -4.21
CA GLY A 121 -0.22 4.13 -3.53
C GLY A 121 -0.98 5.14 -4.38
N ASN A 122 -0.77 5.14 -5.70
CA ASN A 122 -1.47 6.04 -6.65
C ASN A 122 -2.50 5.29 -7.53
N ARG A 123 -2.84 4.04 -7.20
CA ARG A 123 -3.68 3.19 -8.05
C ARG A 123 -4.96 2.81 -7.30
N ASN A 124 -6.10 2.86 -8.01
CA ASN A 124 -7.38 2.39 -7.50
C ASN A 124 -7.42 0.86 -7.52
N VAL A 125 -6.84 0.24 -6.50
CA VAL A 125 -6.63 -1.22 -6.41
C VAL A 125 -7.49 -1.80 -5.30
N THR A 126 -8.10 -2.96 -5.57
CA THR A 126 -8.99 -3.62 -4.60
C THR A 126 -8.22 -4.27 -3.45
N GLU A 127 -8.94 -4.58 -2.37
CA GLU A 127 -8.38 -5.23 -1.19
C GLU A 127 -7.77 -6.59 -1.52
N SER A 128 -8.44 -7.37 -2.36
CA SER A 128 -8.00 -8.72 -2.74
C SER A 128 -6.69 -8.72 -3.53
N VAL A 129 -6.47 -7.75 -4.42
CA VAL A 129 -5.21 -7.61 -5.17
C VAL A 129 -4.04 -7.39 -4.20
N ILE A 130 -4.22 -6.49 -3.23
CA ILE A 130 -3.19 -6.19 -2.22
C ILE A 130 -2.98 -7.39 -1.31
N GLN A 131 -4.06 -8.05 -0.86
CA GLN A 131 -3.94 -9.27 -0.05
C GLN A 131 -3.16 -10.37 -0.79
N ASN A 132 -3.44 -10.58 -2.09
CA ASN A 132 -2.73 -11.56 -2.92
C ASN A 132 -1.25 -11.19 -3.08
N TYR A 133 -0.95 -9.90 -3.31
CA TYR A 133 0.42 -9.40 -3.32
C TYR A 133 1.11 -9.70 -1.99
N VAL A 134 0.45 -9.42 -0.85
CA VAL A 134 1.01 -9.66 0.47
C VAL A 134 1.29 -11.14 0.71
N LYS A 135 0.35 -12.02 0.37
CA LYS A 135 0.54 -13.48 0.48
C LYS A 135 1.75 -13.97 -0.32
N LYS A 136 1.95 -13.43 -1.53
CA LYS A 136 3.04 -13.84 -2.43
C LYS A 136 4.40 -13.30 -1.99
N HIS A 137 4.46 -12.05 -1.53
CA HIS A 137 5.72 -11.33 -1.29
C HIS A 137 6.16 -11.30 0.18
N PHE A 138 5.23 -11.39 1.15
CA PHE A 138 5.53 -11.32 2.59
C PHE A 138 5.14 -12.60 3.33
N LYS A 139 5.97 -13.65 3.19
CA LYS A 139 5.74 -14.94 3.87
C LYS A 139 5.66 -14.79 5.39
N GLY A 140 4.62 -15.38 6.00
CA GLY A 140 4.41 -15.37 7.45
C GLY A 140 3.71 -14.11 7.99
N VAL A 141 3.24 -13.22 7.12
CA VAL A 141 2.39 -12.07 7.47
C VAL A 141 0.93 -12.44 7.23
N ASN A 142 0.04 -12.06 8.16
CA ASN A 142 -1.40 -12.16 7.94
C ASN A 142 -1.80 -11.13 6.87
N SER A 143 -2.09 -11.60 5.66
CA SER A 143 -2.38 -10.72 4.53
C SER A 143 -3.61 -9.84 4.74
N LYS A 144 -4.65 -10.37 5.39
CA LYS A 144 -5.89 -9.61 5.65
C LYS A 144 -5.61 -8.44 6.59
N GLU A 145 -4.89 -8.71 7.67
CA GLU A 145 -4.52 -7.68 8.65
C GLU A 145 -3.54 -6.66 8.06
N ALA A 146 -2.56 -7.09 7.26
CA ALA A 146 -1.62 -6.19 6.60
C ALA A 146 -2.32 -5.25 5.61
N THR A 147 -3.24 -5.78 4.80
CA THR A 147 -4.02 -4.98 3.86
C THR A 147 -4.94 -4.00 4.59
N LYS A 148 -5.62 -4.44 5.66
CA LYS A 148 -6.43 -3.55 6.49
C LYS A 148 -5.61 -2.37 7.03
N ARG A 149 -4.42 -2.64 7.59
CA ARG A 149 -3.53 -1.59 8.12
C ARG A 149 -2.95 -0.69 7.05
N TYR A 150 -2.73 -1.21 5.84
CA TYR A 150 -2.31 -0.41 4.69
C TYR A 150 -3.38 0.63 4.32
N PHE A 151 -4.64 0.22 4.19
CA PHE A 151 -5.74 1.15 3.92
C PHE A 151 -6.00 2.14 5.06
N GLU A 152 -5.91 1.69 6.32
CA GLU A 152 -6.02 2.57 7.49
C GLU A 152 -4.96 3.68 7.44
N GLY A 153 -3.70 3.34 7.15
CA GLY A 153 -2.64 4.34 7.04
C GLY A 153 -2.85 5.34 5.91
N LEU A 154 -3.28 4.87 4.72
CA LEU A 154 -3.63 5.77 3.61
C LEU A 154 -4.77 6.73 3.98
N GLN A 155 -5.79 6.24 4.69
CA GLN A 155 -6.90 7.07 5.13
C GLN A 155 -6.45 8.12 6.15
N ILE A 156 -5.55 7.78 7.07
CA ILE A 156 -5.03 8.73 8.06
C ILE A 156 -4.20 9.82 7.38
N ILE A 157 -3.33 9.46 6.43
CA ILE A 157 -2.57 10.45 5.64
C ILE A 157 -3.54 11.42 4.93
N LYS A 158 -4.62 10.89 4.33
CA LYS A 158 -5.61 11.68 3.59
C LYS A 158 -6.46 12.59 4.49
N THR A 159 -6.85 12.12 5.67
CA THR A 159 -7.82 12.81 6.54
C THR A 159 -7.16 13.73 7.57
N GLN A 160 -6.01 13.33 8.12
CA GLN A 160 -5.35 14.05 9.20
C GLN A 160 -4.17 14.89 8.73
N GLY A 161 -3.59 14.59 7.56
CA GLY A 161 -2.76 15.57 6.88
C GLY A 161 -3.65 16.77 6.60
N LYS A 162 -3.49 17.87 7.36
CA LYS A 162 -4.14 19.14 7.04
C LYS A 162 -3.58 19.58 5.70
N VAL A 163 -4.27 19.19 4.65
CA VAL A 163 -4.10 19.72 3.31
C VAL A 163 -4.88 21.02 3.31
N THR A 164 -4.23 22.15 3.60
CA THR A 164 -4.67 23.45 3.07
C THR A 164 -4.51 23.38 1.56
N TYR A 165 -5.46 22.75 0.91
CA TYR A 165 -5.79 23.03 -0.47
C TYR A 165 -7.22 23.55 -0.45
N HIS A 166 -7.33 24.85 -0.67
CA HIS A 166 -8.49 25.37 -1.36
C HIS A 166 -8.63 24.55 -2.65
N ASP A 167 -9.66 23.72 -2.69
CA ASP A 167 -10.56 23.55 -3.82
C ASP A 167 -11.42 22.32 -3.55
N LYS A 168 -12.69 22.55 -3.23
CA LYS A 168 -13.70 21.55 -3.56
C LYS A 168 -13.74 21.42 -5.08
N PRO A 169 -13.95 20.23 -5.60
CA PRO A 169 -14.89 20.13 -6.70
C PRO A 169 -16.09 19.30 -6.27
N ILE A 170 -17.25 19.87 -6.54
CA ILE A 170 -18.49 19.14 -6.79
C ILE A 170 -18.14 18.00 -7.75
N ILE A 171 -18.35 16.75 -7.32
CA ILE A 171 -18.09 15.58 -8.16
C ILE A 171 -19.27 15.48 -9.11
N GLU A 172 -19.05 15.84 -10.38
CA GLU A 172 -20.00 15.53 -11.46
C GLU A 172 -20.27 14.01 -11.50
N PRO A 173 -21.51 13.58 -11.78
CA PRO A 173 -21.88 12.15 -11.79
C PRO A 173 -21.00 11.26 -12.69
N SER A 174 -20.36 11.83 -13.70
CA SER A 174 -19.39 11.15 -14.58
C SER A 174 -18.14 10.65 -13.84
N LYS A 175 -17.68 11.34 -12.79
CA LYS A 175 -16.50 10.96 -12.00
C LYS A 175 -16.80 9.85 -10.98
N ASP A 176 -18.04 9.75 -10.50
CA ASP A 176 -18.45 8.70 -9.55
C ASP A 176 -18.52 7.31 -10.21
N ILE A 177 -19.04 7.25 -11.44
CA ILE A 177 -19.07 6.00 -12.24
C ILE A 177 -17.65 5.54 -12.61
N ALA A 178 -16.76 6.48 -12.95
CA ALA A 178 -15.40 6.18 -13.37
C ALA A 178 -14.62 5.38 -12.30
N LEU A 179 -14.76 5.73 -11.02
CA LEU A 179 -14.11 5.02 -9.91
C LEU A 179 -14.50 3.54 -9.89
N HIS A 180 -15.80 3.26 -9.94
CA HIS A 180 -16.35 1.91 -9.87
C HIS A 180 -15.98 1.09 -11.12
N LEU A 181 -15.94 1.73 -12.29
CA LEU A 181 -15.45 1.09 -13.52
C LEU A 181 -13.98 0.69 -13.44
N PHE A 182 -13.11 1.57 -12.91
CA PHE A 182 -11.71 1.23 -12.71
C PHE A 182 -11.54 0.10 -11.70
N GLN A 183 -12.28 0.12 -10.60
CA GLN A 183 -12.25 -0.96 -9.60
C GLN A 183 -12.66 -2.31 -10.21
N LEU A 184 -13.76 -2.34 -10.98
CA LEU A 184 -14.19 -3.55 -11.69
C LEU A 184 -13.15 -4.01 -12.71
N LYS A 185 -12.60 -3.10 -13.53
CA LYS A 185 -11.55 -3.41 -14.52
C LYS A 185 -10.31 -4.06 -13.89
N TYR A 186 -9.86 -3.55 -12.75
CA TYR A 186 -8.73 -4.13 -12.02
C TYR A 186 -9.10 -5.43 -11.30
N ALA A 187 -10.33 -5.54 -10.78
CA ALA A 187 -10.83 -6.76 -10.15
C ALA A 187 -10.91 -7.93 -11.15
N LEU A 188 -11.20 -7.66 -12.42
CA LEU A 188 -11.15 -8.67 -13.48
C LEU A 188 -9.76 -9.31 -13.62
N HIS A 189 -8.69 -8.79 -13.03
CA HIS A 189 -7.43 -9.52 -12.89
C HIS A 189 -6.69 -9.11 -11.60
N PRO A 190 -6.92 -9.71 -10.40
CA PRO A 190 -7.21 -11.12 -10.12
C PRO A 190 -8.22 -11.38 -8.96
N ALA A 191 -9.28 -10.58 -8.82
CA ALA A 191 -10.20 -10.66 -7.69
C ALA A 191 -11.03 -11.97 -7.64
N SER A 192 -11.68 -12.21 -6.50
CA SER A 192 -12.58 -13.35 -6.32
C SER A 192 -13.90 -13.17 -7.08
N HIS A 193 -14.57 -14.27 -7.41
CA HIS A 193 -15.82 -14.25 -8.18
C HIS A 193 -16.90 -13.37 -7.53
N ASN A 194 -17.18 -13.56 -6.23
CA ASN A 194 -18.17 -12.76 -5.51
C ASN A 194 -17.86 -11.26 -5.51
N GLU A 195 -16.58 -10.88 -5.41
CA GLU A 195 -16.17 -9.47 -5.43
C GLU A 195 -16.37 -8.84 -6.81
N ILE A 196 -16.11 -9.61 -7.89
CA ILE A 196 -16.40 -9.19 -9.26
C ILE A 196 -17.91 -8.98 -9.44
N GLU A 197 -18.74 -9.89 -8.93
CA GLU A 197 -20.20 -9.76 -9.02
C GLU A 197 -20.71 -8.52 -8.30
N THR A 198 -20.28 -8.27 -7.05
CA THR A 198 -20.69 -7.07 -6.30
C THR A 198 -20.24 -5.78 -7.00
N LEU A 199 -19.03 -5.76 -7.55
CA LEU A 199 -18.54 -4.60 -8.31
C LEU A 199 -19.29 -4.42 -9.64
N ALA A 200 -19.65 -5.51 -10.32
CA ALA A 200 -20.47 -5.48 -11.53
C ALA A 200 -21.88 -4.94 -11.23
N GLU A 201 -22.50 -5.39 -10.14
CA GLU A 201 -23.80 -4.86 -9.67
C GLU A 201 -23.73 -3.37 -9.37
N THR A 202 -22.69 -2.93 -8.65
CA THR A 202 -22.51 -1.51 -8.30
C THR A 202 -22.29 -0.66 -9.55
N VAL A 203 -21.47 -1.13 -10.50
CA VAL A 203 -21.25 -0.44 -11.78
C VAL A 203 -22.54 -0.36 -12.58
N ALA A 204 -23.29 -1.45 -12.67
CA ALA A 204 -24.54 -1.47 -13.41
C ALA A 204 -25.60 -0.54 -12.81
N GLU A 205 -25.76 -0.54 -11.48
CA GLU A 205 -26.68 0.38 -10.81
C GLU A 205 -26.35 1.85 -11.16
N LYS A 206 -25.07 2.23 -11.09
CA LYS A 206 -24.65 3.60 -11.41
C LYS A 206 -24.78 3.94 -12.89
N LEU A 207 -24.58 2.97 -13.80
CA LEU A 207 -24.83 3.17 -15.24
C LEU A 207 -26.33 3.30 -15.56
N ASN A 208 -27.17 2.53 -14.89
CA ASN A 208 -28.63 2.58 -15.07
C ASN A 208 -29.23 3.91 -14.58
N ALA A 209 -28.61 4.52 -13.56
CA ALA A 209 -28.97 5.84 -13.06
C ALA A 209 -28.58 7.01 -13.99
N THR A 210 -27.95 6.74 -15.14
CA THR A 210 -27.61 7.78 -16.14
C THR A 210 -28.78 8.07 -17.08
N ASN A 211 -28.74 9.23 -17.74
CA ASN A 211 -29.71 9.59 -18.78
C ASN A 211 -29.35 9.01 -20.18
N ASP A 212 -28.24 8.28 -20.32
CA ASP A 212 -27.80 7.72 -21.61
C ASP A 212 -28.33 6.29 -21.77
N GLU A 213 -29.30 6.10 -22.66
CA GLU A 213 -29.95 4.80 -22.95
C GLU A 213 -28.95 3.69 -23.31
N SER A 214 -27.85 4.01 -23.98
CA SER A 214 -26.86 2.99 -24.31
C SER A 214 -25.95 2.64 -23.13
N LEU A 215 -25.77 3.52 -22.14
CA LEU A 215 -25.16 3.15 -20.85
C LEU A 215 -26.10 2.29 -20.01
N LYS A 216 -27.41 2.57 -20.03
CA LYS A 216 -28.42 1.71 -19.40
C LYS A 216 -28.42 0.30 -20.01
N LEU A 217 -28.42 0.20 -21.34
CA LEU A 217 -28.31 -1.09 -22.02
C LEU A 217 -27.01 -1.85 -21.65
N LEU A 218 -25.88 -1.14 -21.57
CA LEU A 218 -24.64 -1.74 -21.09
C LEU A 218 -24.71 -2.18 -19.63
N SER A 219 -25.51 -1.52 -18.79
CA SER A 219 -25.74 -1.91 -17.40
C SER A 219 -26.46 -3.26 -17.29
N GLU A 220 -27.46 -3.50 -18.13
CA GLU A 220 -28.20 -4.76 -18.19
C GLU A 220 -27.28 -5.92 -18.57
N PHE A 221 -26.44 -5.73 -19.60
CA PHE A 221 -25.45 -6.72 -19.99
C PHE A 221 -24.40 -6.98 -18.90
N ILE A 222 -23.97 -5.96 -18.16
CA ILE A 222 -23.04 -6.13 -17.04
C ILE A 222 -23.67 -6.96 -15.91
N LEU A 223 -24.95 -6.75 -15.61
CA LEU A 223 -25.69 -7.56 -14.62
C LEU A 223 -25.87 -9.00 -15.07
N GLU A 224 -26.26 -9.20 -16.34
CA GLU A 224 -26.46 -10.54 -16.91
C GLU A 224 -25.16 -11.34 -16.92
N LYS A 225 -24.04 -10.67 -17.22
CA LYS A 225 -22.72 -11.29 -17.39
C LYS A 225 -21.83 -11.19 -16.16
N LYS A 226 -22.36 -10.82 -14.99
CA LYS A 226 -21.57 -10.60 -13.76
C LYS A 226 -20.71 -11.80 -13.32
N GLY A 227 -21.14 -13.03 -13.64
CA GLY A 227 -20.37 -14.26 -13.39
C GLY A 227 -19.40 -14.65 -14.53
N GLN A 228 -19.44 -13.96 -15.66
CA GLN A 228 -18.70 -14.31 -16.88
C GLN A 228 -17.56 -13.32 -17.11
N LYS A 229 -16.42 -13.63 -16.49
CA LYS A 229 -15.24 -12.77 -16.42
C LYS A 229 -14.77 -12.23 -17.77
N ASP A 230 -14.64 -13.07 -18.78
CA ASP A 230 -14.14 -12.66 -20.10
C ASP A 230 -15.12 -11.73 -20.83
N GLU A 231 -16.42 -11.95 -20.64
CA GLU A 231 -17.46 -11.08 -21.19
C GLU A 231 -17.50 -9.72 -20.48
N LEU A 232 -17.34 -9.70 -19.15
CA LEU A 232 -17.22 -8.47 -18.37
C LEU A 232 -16.04 -7.61 -18.82
N ILE A 233 -14.89 -8.20 -19.18
CA ILE A 233 -13.75 -7.44 -19.72
C ILE A 233 -14.17 -6.66 -20.97
N GLY A 234 -14.88 -7.33 -21.89
CA GLY A 234 -15.40 -6.70 -23.10
C GLY A 234 -16.37 -5.56 -22.80
N LEU A 235 -17.32 -5.79 -21.90
CA LEU A 235 -18.35 -4.81 -21.52
C LEU A 235 -17.75 -3.59 -20.80
N VAL A 236 -16.86 -3.81 -19.83
CA VAL A 236 -16.21 -2.72 -19.08
C VAL A 236 -15.34 -1.86 -19.99
N ASN A 237 -14.61 -2.46 -20.93
CA ASN A 237 -13.83 -1.69 -21.90
C ASN A 237 -14.71 -0.86 -22.84
N ARG A 238 -15.89 -1.36 -23.24
CA ARG A 238 -16.87 -0.59 -24.04
C ARG A 238 -17.42 0.61 -23.26
N VAL A 239 -17.79 0.42 -22.00
CA VAL A 239 -18.26 1.52 -21.14
C VAL A 239 -17.15 2.56 -20.93
N MET A 240 -15.93 2.14 -20.61
CA MET A 240 -14.80 3.06 -20.46
C MET A 240 -14.53 3.86 -21.73
N LYS A 241 -14.55 3.21 -22.91
CA LYS A 241 -14.38 3.90 -24.19
C LYS A 241 -15.49 4.93 -24.43
N LYS A 242 -16.74 4.59 -24.13
CA LYS A 242 -17.88 5.49 -24.31
C LYS A 242 -17.84 6.70 -23.38
N LEU A 243 -17.30 6.53 -22.18
CA LEU A 243 -17.10 7.60 -21.21
C LEU A 243 -15.76 8.35 -21.40
N SER A 244 -15.00 8.06 -22.47
CA SER A 244 -13.66 8.61 -22.72
C SER A 244 -12.70 8.45 -21.53
N LEU A 245 -12.86 7.37 -20.76
CA LEU A 245 -12.01 7.02 -19.64
C LEU A 245 -10.82 6.22 -20.17
N GLU A 246 -9.79 6.92 -20.62
CA GLU A 246 -8.53 6.28 -20.99
C GLU A 246 -7.90 5.62 -19.76
N SER A 247 -7.57 4.34 -19.89
CA SER A 247 -6.71 3.69 -18.91
C SER A 247 -5.32 4.31 -19.07
N PRO A 248 -4.60 4.70 -18.01
CA PRO A 248 -3.19 5.01 -18.14
C PRO A 248 -2.53 3.78 -18.76
N GLU A 249 -2.03 3.95 -19.99
CA GLU A 249 -1.39 2.86 -20.72
C GLU A 249 -0.26 2.30 -19.87
N LYS A 250 -0.17 0.97 -19.84
CA LYS A 250 0.99 0.30 -19.27
C LYS A 250 2.21 0.87 -19.98
N HIS A 251 3.07 1.62 -19.29
CA HIS A 251 4.46 1.77 -19.68
C HIS A 251 5.05 0.36 -19.82
N ARG A 252 4.98 -0.21 -21.03
CA ARG A 252 5.93 -1.21 -21.47
C ARG A 252 7.24 -0.45 -21.62
N PRO A 253 8.34 -0.86 -20.97
CA PRO A 253 9.63 -0.31 -21.32
C PRO A 253 9.87 -0.63 -22.81
N GLU A 254 9.98 0.40 -23.63
CA GLU A 254 10.49 0.29 -25.00
C GLU A 254 11.96 -0.11 -24.93
N THR A 255 12.23 -1.40 -24.83
CA THR A 255 13.54 -1.97 -25.14
C THR A 255 13.31 -3.33 -25.76
N GLU A 256 13.11 -3.34 -27.08
CA GLU A 256 13.63 -4.34 -28.01
C GLU A 256 13.02 -4.14 -29.40
N LYS A 257 13.35 -3.02 -30.06
CA LYS A 257 13.38 -2.97 -31.54
C LYS A 257 14.51 -2.04 -32.00
N LYS A 258 15.74 -2.54 -31.93
CA LYS A 258 16.78 -2.22 -32.90
C LYS A 258 17.58 -3.48 -33.21
N LYS A 259 17.24 -4.12 -34.32
CA LYS A 259 18.24 -4.68 -35.23
C LYS A 259 17.87 -4.24 -36.64
N HIS A 260 18.62 -3.22 -37.09
CA HIS A 260 18.78 -2.89 -38.50
C HIS A 260 19.28 -4.12 -39.25
N HIS A 261 18.72 -4.38 -40.43
CA HIS A 261 19.56 -4.54 -41.61
C HIS A 261 18.85 -4.00 -42.85
N PRO A 262 19.60 -3.45 -43.83
CA PRO A 262 19.17 -2.38 -44.71
C PRO A 262 18.60 -2.88 -46.04
N GLU A 263 17.95 -1.95 -46.72
CA GLU A 263 17.49 -2.00 -48.10
C GLU A 263 18.58 -2.48 -49.06
N SER A 264 18.31 -3.58 -49.76
CA SER A 264 18.91 -3.85 -51.06
C SER A 264 18.01 -3.28 -52.14
N LYS A 265 18.53 -2.26 -52.83
CA LYS A 265 18.01 -1.72 -54.08
C LYS A 265 17.96 -2.83 -55.14
N GLU A 266 16.79 -3.02 -55.73
CA GLU A 266 16.65 -3.68 -57.03
C GLU A 266 16.40 -2.58 -58.05
N SER A 267 17.36 -2.39 -58.95
CA SER A 267 17.18 -1.65 -60.20
C SER A 267 17.79 -2.48 -61.32
N ASP A 268 16.96 -2.70 -62.33
CA ASP A 268 17.25 -2.97 -63.74
C ASP A 268 17.76 -4.36 -64.12
N ASP A 269 16.86 -5.16 -64.72
CA ASP A 269 17.06 -5.73 -66.06
C ASP A 269 15.79 -6.46 -66.54
N VAL A 270 15.07 -5.90 -67.52
CA VAL A 270 14.43 -6.70 -68.59
C VAL A 270 14.40 -5.85 -69.87
N ASN A 271 15.35 -6.13 -70.76
CA ASN A 271 15.18 -5.97 -72.21
C ASN A 271 14.40 -7.18 -72.73
N GLU A 272 13.26 -6.95 -73.38
CA GLU A 272 12.89 -7.44 -74.73
C GLU A 272 11.52 -6.89 -75.15
#